data_AF-A0A5U8KT23-F1
#
_entry.id   AF-A0A5U8KT23-F1
#
_cell.length_a   1.000
_cell.length_b   1.000
_cell.length_c   1.000
_cell.angle_alpha   90.00
_cell.angle_beta   90.00
_cell.angle_gamma   90.00
#
_symmetry.space_group_name_H-M   'P 1'
#
loop_
_entity.id
_entity.type
_entity.pdbx_description
1 polymer ?
#
loop_
_entity_poly.entity_id
_entity_poly.type
_entity_poly.pdbx_seq_one_letter_code
_entity_poly.pdbx_strand_id
1 'polypeptide(L)'
;MGKQYKVVSINDVLDNAALQTKEYNSKQEYYDDDKTYFQMFHDNAESIIKSTPSTSKYTSDETTGDLVLDLGNKKIDISNYTEEDYKALSDDLSHELAAKEILDTIKNDPYFSDLNRRLESGEISLDTDRVYASISYIGNNDGNEILPVGDLIFSIEPKEACQASLNSDGFNYVATSSTTNEGVYYESLKDGLESTQSYLRTLEYEAEATLEIDEPEQKSRSSYRA
;
A
#
# COMPACT_ATOMS: atom_id res chain seq x y z
N MET A 1 6.91 -25.80 35.41
CA MET A 1 7.54 -26.35 34.19
C MET A 1 7.06 -25.47 33.04
N GLY A 2 7.91 -25.09 32.09
CA GLY A 2 7.45 -24.24 30.98
C GLY A 2 6.48 -24.99 30.05
N LYS A 3 5.67 -24.24 29.29
CA LYS A 3 4.78 -24.80 28.26
C LYS A 3 5.18 -24.35 26.85
N GLN A 4 4.86 -25.20 25.87
CA GLN A 4 5.06 -24.90 24.45
C GLN A 4 3.80 -24.24 23.88
N TYR A 5 3.97 -23.26 23.00
CA TYR A 5 2.88 -22.58 22.30
C TYR A 5 3.28 -22.26 20.85
N LYS A 6 2.29 -22.03 19.99
CA LYS A 6 2.49 -21.62 18.59
C LYS A 6 2.41 -20.10 18.48
N VAL A 7 3.30 -19.53 17.68
CA VAL A 7 3.28 -18.11 17.32
C VAL A 7 3.14 -17.97 15.82
N VAL A 8 2.18 -17.14 15.41
CA VAL A 8 1.99 -16.70 14.03
C VAL A 8 2.45 -15.24 13.95
N SER A 9 3.31 -14.90 12.99
CA SER A 9 3.76 -13.52 12.81
C SER A 9 2.82 -12.73 11.90
N ILE A 10 2.74 -11.42 12.09
CA ILE A 10 1.97 -10.54 11.20
C ILE A 10 2.36 -10.72 9.73
N ASN A 11 3.66 -10.72 9.42
CA ASN A 11 4.12 -10.88 8.03
C ASN A 11 3.64 -12.19 7.40
N ASP A 12 3.68 -13.30 8.14
CA ASP A 12 3.18 -14.58 7.62
C ASP A 12 1.67 -14.53 7.37
N VAL A 13 0.90 -13.81 8.21
CA VAL A 13 -0.55 -13.61 8.00
C VAL A 13 -0.79 -12.78 6.75
N LEU A 14 -0.08 -11.67 6.58
CA LEU A 14 -0.21 -10.80 5.42
C LEU A 14 0.14 -11.55 4.12
N ASP A 15 1.21 -12.34 4.13
CA ASP A 15 1.62 -13.16 2.97
C ASP A 15 0.60 -14.26 2.64
N ASN A 16 0.07 -14.95 3.66
CA ASN A 16 -0.94 -15.98 3.45
C ASN A 16 -2.27 -15.38 2.98
N ALA A 17 -2.67 -14.22 3.50
CA ALA A 17 -3.85 -13.49 3.03
C ALA A 17 -3.70 -13.13 1.55
N ALA A 18 -2.58 -12.51 1.16
CA ALA A 18 -2.30 -12.16 -0.22
C ALA A 18 -2.29 -13.39 -1.16
N LEU A 19 -1.72 -14.51 -0.71
CA LEU A 19 -1.72 -15.77 -1.46
C LEU A 19 -3.14 -16.29 -1.69
N GLN A 20 -3.95 -16.37 -0.63
CA GLN A 20 -5.33 -16.87 -0.73
C GLN A 20 -6.21 -15.96 -1.58
N THR A 21 -6.00 -14.64 -1.51
CA THR A 21 -6.70 -13.70 -2.40
C THR A 21 -6.33 -13.94 -3.86
N LYS A 22 -5.04 -14.07 -4.19
CA LYS A 22 -4.59 -14.37 -5.55
C LYS A 22 -5.17 -15.69 -6.06
N GLU A 23 -5.19 -16.73 -5.22
CA GLU A 23 -5.78 -18.02 -5.58
C GLU A 23 -7.29 -17.94 -5.79
N TYR A 24 -8.00 -17.10 -5.02
CA TYR A 24 -9.43 -16.88 -5.20
C TYR A 24 -9.73 -16.09 -6.49
N ASN A 25 -9.07 -14.95 -6.70
CA ASN A 25 -9.26 -14.09 -7.88
C ASN A 25 -8.91 -14.84 -9.17
N SER A 26 -7.87 -15.70 -9.16
CA SER A 26 -7.51 -16.53 -10.32
C SER A 26 -8.58 -17.51 -10.79
N LYS A 27 -9.62 -17.75 -9.98
CA LYS A 27 -10.73 -18.65 -10.29
C LYS A 27 -12.00 -17.90 -10.68
N GLN A 28 -12.02 -16.57 -10.56
CA GLN A 28 -13.19 -15.77 -10.92
C GLN A 28 -13.26 -15.56 -12.44
N GLU A 29 -14.48 -15.48 -12.95
CA GLU A 29 -14.74 -15.23 -14.38
C GLU A 29 -14.82 -13.73 -14.70
N TYR A 30 -15.27 -12.92 -13.73
CA TYR A 30 -15.46 -11.48 -13.87
C TYR A 30 -14.61 -10.72 -12.85
N TYR A 31 -13.98 -9.62 -13.29
CA TYR A 31 -13.17 -8.76 -12.43
C TYR A 31 -13.99 -8.13 -11.28
N ASP A 32 -15.29 -7.93 -11.46
CA ASP A 32 -16.18 -7.40 -10.42
C ASP A 32 -16.32 -8.36 -9.23
N ASP A 33 -15.99 -9.65 -9.42
CA ASP A 33 -16.00 -10.67 -8.37
C ASP A 33 -14.65 -10.80 -7.64
N ASP A 34 -13.62 -10.09 -8.09
CA ASP A 34 -12.32 -10.08 -7.44
C ASP A 34 -12.41 -9.44 -6.05
N LYS A 35 -11.62 -9.98 -5.13
CA LYS A 35 -11.51 -9.46 -3.77
C LYS A 35 -10.17 -8.78 -3.54
N THR A 36 -10.19 -7.75 -2.72
CA THR A 36 -8.98 -7.16 -2.13
C THR A 36 -8.41 -8.05 -1.03
N TYR A 37 -7.18 -7.77 -0.59
CA TYR A 37 -6.54 -8.52 0.51
C TYR A 37 -7.32 -8.31 1.80
N PHE A 38 -7.84 -7.10 2.03
CA PHE A 38 -8.70 -6.81 3.16
C PHE A 38 -10.03 -7.57 3.09
N GLN A 39 -10.76 -7.54 1.96
CA GLN A 39 -12.03 -8.26 1.85
C GLN A 39 -11.86 -9.75 2.09
N MET A 40 -10.81 -10.34 1.50
CA MET A 40 -10.51 -11.74 1.69
C MET A 40 -10.24 -12.06 3.16
N PHE A 41 -9.45 -11.21 3.83
CA PHE A 41 -9.13 -11.38 5.23
C PHE A 41 -10.36 -11.21 6.12
N HIS A 42 -11.15 -10.15 5.92
CA HIS A 42 -12.38 -9.91 6.68
C HIS A 42 -13.36 -11.09 6.60
N ASP A 43 -13.53 -11.64 5.40
CA ASP A 43 -14.46 -12.75 5.17
C ASP A 43 -13.96 -14.09 5.74
N ASN A 44 -12.63 -14.28 5.85
CA ASN A 44 -12.02 -15.59 6.13
C ASN A 44 -10.90 -15.56 7.18
N ALA A 45 -10.89 -14.57 8.08
CA ALA A 45 -9.78 -14.29 9.01
C ALA A 45 -9.34 -15.52 9.81
N GLU A 46 -10.30 -16.28 10.36
CA GLU A 46 -10.00 -17.51 11.10
C GLU A 46 -9.27 -18.55 10.23
N SER A 47 -9.78 -18.79 9.02
CA SER A 47 -9.21 -19.77 8.09
C SER A 47 -7.79 -19.35 7.67
N ILE A 48 -7.60 -18.07 7.35
CA ILE A 48 -6.29 -17.53 6.98
C ILE A 48 -5.32 -17.68 8.15
N ILE A 49 -5.64 -17.15 9.33
CA ILE A 49 -4.72 -17.20 10.48
C ILE A 49 -4.37 -18.64 10.89
N LYS A 50 -5.35 -19.56 10.91
CA LYS A 50 -5.11 -20.95 11.31
C LYS A 50 -4.32 -21.75 10.25
N SER A 51 -4.41 -21.37 8.98
CA SER A 51 -3.62 -21.97 7.90
C SER A 51 -2.23 -21.35 7.75
N THR A 52 -2.00 -20.17 8.32
CA THR A 52 -0.70 -19.50 8.30
C THR A 52 0.37 -20.34 9.01
N PRO A 53 1.58 -20.47 8.42
CA PRO A 53 2.70 -21.11 9.09
C PRO A 53 2.95 -20.52 10.50
N SER A 54 3.23 -21.40 11.46
CA SER A 54 3.49 -21.00 12.84
C SER A 54 4.80 -21.58 13.36
N THR A 55 5.47 -20.83 14.24
CA THR A 55 6.68 -21.25 14.91
C THR A 55 6.37 -21.68 16.35
N SER A 56 6.90 -22.83 16.77
CA SER A 56 6.79 -23.26 18.18
C SER A 56 7.76 -22.49 19.08
N LYS A 57 7.27 -21.99 20.21
CA LYS A 57 8.07 -21.34 21.27
C LYS A 57 7.78 -21.96 22.63
N TYR A 58 8.66 -21.71 23.60
CA TYR A 58 8.49 -22.14 24.99
C TYR A 58 8.39 -20.91 25.90
N THR A 59 7.54 -20.97 26.91
CA THR A 59 7.38 -19.93 27.93
C THR A 59 7.25 -20.54 29.32
N SER A 60 7.73 -19.83 30.34
CA SER A 60 7.48 -20.16 31.74
C SER A 60 6.16 -19.59 32.26
N ASP A 61 5.52 -18.69 31.50
CA ASP A 61 4.24 -18.11 31.82
C ASP A 61 3.11 -19.07 31.43
N GLU A 62 2.44 -19.62 32.44
CA GLU A 62 1.35 -20.58 32.26
C GLU A 62 0.07 -19.93 31.69
N THR A 63 -0.01 -18.59 31.67
CA THR A 63 -1.18 -17.84 31.17
C THR A 63 -1.16 -17.59 29.66
N THR A 64 0.00 -17.69 28.99
CA THR A 64 0.12 -17.50 27.53
C THR A 64 -0.72 -18.52 26.76
N GLY A 65 -1.59 -18.18 25.82
CA GLY A 65 -2.35 -19.20 25.06
C GLY A 65 -1.52 -20.22 24.27
N ASP A 66 -2.21 -21.22 23.72
CA ASP A 66 -1.63 -22.24 22.84
C ASP A 66 -1.30 -21.68 21.44
N LEU A 67 -2.00 -20.63 21.02
CA LEU A 67 -1.84 -19.95 19.74
C LEU A 67 -1.83 -18.44 19.97
N VAL A 68 -0.72 -17.81 19.60
CA VAL A 68 -0.50 -16.38 19.79
C VAL A 68 -0.23 -15.72 18.45
N LEU A 69 -0.99 -14.66 18.14
CA LEU A 69 -0.72 -13.76 17.03
C LEU A 69 0.26 -12.68 17.49
N ASP A 70 1.39 -12.55 16.79
CA ASP A 70 2.43 -11.57 17.04
C ASP A 70 2.33 -10.44 16.03
N LEU A 71 1.72 -9.32 16.45
CA LEU A 71 1.58 -8.09 15.68
C LEU A 71 2.84 -7.20 15.76
N GLY A 72 3.95 -7.72 16.27
CA GLY A 72 5.21 -6.98 16.47
C GLY A 72 5.21 -6.20 17.78
N ASN A 73 4.41 -5.13 17.87
CA ASN A 73 4.30 -4.31 19.09
C ASN A 73 3.41 -4.95 20.17
N LYS A 74 2.53 -5.87 19.78
CA LYS A 74 1.53 -6.53 20.62
C LYS A 74 1.52 -8.03 20.31
N LYS A 75 1.33 -8.83 21.36
CA LYS A 75 1.05 -10.26 21.26
C LYS A 75 -0.33 -10.54 21.79
N ILE A 76 -1.11 -11.29 21.02
CA ILE A 76 -2.51 -11.58 21.31
C ILE A 76 -2.67 -13.07 21.42
N ASP A 77 -3.17 -13.54 22.56
CA ASP A 77 -3.66 -14.91 22.67
C ASP A 77 -4.97 -15.03 21.89
N ILE A 78 -4.95 -15.86 20.85
CA ILE A 78 -6.08 -16.12 19.96
C ILE A 78 -6.59 -17.56 20.08
N SER A 79 -6.17 -18.30 21.12
CA SER A 79 -6.52 -19.72 21.30
C SER A 79 -8.02 -19.97 21.39
N ASN A 80 -8.76 -19.02 21.97
CA ASN A 80 -10.20 -19.16 22.22
C ASN A 80 -11.02 -18.11 21.47
N TYR A 81 -10.46 -17.49 20.44
CA TYR A 81 -11.18 -16.53 19.61
C TYR A 81 -12.34 -17.21 18.89
N THR A 82 -13.49 -16.54 18.91
CA THR A 82 -14.66 -16.86 18.10
C THR A 82 -14.51 -16.27 16.69
N GLU A 83 -15.42 -16.63 15.77
CA GLU A 83 -15.43 -16.06 14.42
C GLU A 83 -15.52 -14.52 14.45
N GLU A 84 -16.33 -13.96 15.35
CA GLU A 84 -16.45 -12.50 15.54
C GLU A 84 -15.15 -11.88 16.04
N ASP A 85 -14.44 -12.54 16.96
CA ASP A 85 -13.14 -12.08 17.45
C ASP A 85 -12.09 -12.10 16.33
N TYR A 86 -12.12 -13.10 15.45
CA TYR A 86 -11.24 -13.16 14.28
C TYR A 86 -11.56 -12.04 13.28
N LYS A 87 -12.83 -11.71 13.05
CA LYS A 87 -13.22 -10.58 12.20
C LYS A 87 -12.75 -9.26 12.77
N ALA A 88 -12.76 -9.09 14.09
CA ALA A 88 -12.23 -7.89 14.73
C ALA A 88 -10.71 -7.72 14.54
N LEU A 89 -9.96 -8.81 14.31
CA LEU A 89 -8.52 -8.71 13.94
C LEU A 89 -8.31 -8.10 12.55
N SER A 90 -9.33 -8.11 11.69
CA SER A 90 -9.26 -7.44 10.39
C SER A 90 -9.02 -5.95 10.57
N ASP A 91 -9.67 -5.31 11.55
CA ASP A 91 -9.47 -3.88 11.84
C ASP A 91 -8.04 -3.61 12.34
N ASP A 92 -7.47 -4.51 13.14
CA ASP A 92 -6.07 -4.42 13.62
C ASP A 92 -5.04 -4.61 12.50
N LEU A 93 -5.39 -5.32 11.42
CA LEU A 93 -4.48 -5.71 10.32
C LEU A 93 -4.73 -4.94 9.02
N SER A 94 -5.77 -4.13 8.97
CA SER A 94 -6.29 -3.61 7.72
C SER A 94 -5.35 -2.62 7.03
N HIS A 95 -4.70 -1.76 7.82
CA HIS A 95 -3.68 -0.83 7.34
C HIS A 95 -2.52 -1.56 6.67
N GLU A 96 -2.05 -2.64 7.30
CA GLU A 96 -0.93 -3.45 6.82
C GLU A 96 -1.32 -4.28 5.58
N LEU A 97 -2.55 -4.80 5.53
CA LEU A 97 -3.08 -5.48 4.35
C LEU A 97 -3.22 -4.51 3.16
N ALA A 98 -3.75 -3.32 3.38
CA ALA A 98 -3.90 -2.28 2.37
C ALA A 98 -2.53 -1.83 1.83
N ALA A 99 -1.56 -1.59 2.72
CA ALA A 99 -0.19 -1.27 2.36
C ALA A 99 0.46 -2.41 1.55
N LYS A 100 0.29 -3.66 2.01
CA LYS A 100 0.79 -4.82 1.29
C LYS A 100 0.19 -4.95 -0.10
N GLU A 101 -1.11 -4.66 -0.26
CA GLU A 101 -1.78 -4.74 -1.56
C GLU A 101 -1.27 -3.69 -2.54
N ILE A 102 -1.05 -2.45 -2.08
CA ILE A 102 -0.36 -1.41 -2.86
C ILE A 102 1.02 -1.91 -3.30
N LEU A 103 1.81 -2.42 -2.34
CA LEU A 103 3.19 -2.84 -2.58
C LEU A 103 3.26 -4.02 -3.57
N ASP A 104 2.42 -5.04 -3.37
CA ASP A 104 2.34 -6.20 -4.25
C ASP A 104 1.85 -5.80 -5.64
N THR A 105 0.91 -4.85 -5.76
CA THR A 105 0.42 -4.36 -7.06
C THR A 105 1.53 -3.66 -7.83
N ILE A 106 2.26 -2.75 -7.18
CA ILE A 106 3.38 -2.01 -7.80
C ILE A 106 4.53 -2.95 -8.18
N LYS A 107 4.86 -3.93 -7.34
CA LYS A 107 5.99 -4.84 -7.59
C LYS A 107 5.70 -5.92 -8.62
N ASN A 108 4.46 -6.39 -8.70
CA ASN A 108 4.11 -7.54 -9.54
C ASN A 108 3.57 -7.16 -10.93
N ASP A 109 3.10 -5.92 -11.13
CA ASP A 109 2.66 -5.43 -12.44
C ASP A 109 3.75 -4.58 -13.11
N PRO A 110 4.36 -5.02 -14.24
CA PRO A 110 5.39 -4.26 -14.95
C PRO A 110 4.96 -2.86 -15.39
N TYR A 111 3.65 -2.61 -15.51
CA TYR A 111 3.13 -1.28 -15.81
C TYR A 111 3.55 -0.24 -14.77
N PHE A 112 3.72 -0.64 -13.50
CA PHE A 112 4.10 0.22 -12.38
C PHE A 112 5.62 0.30 -12.14
N SER A 113 6.43 -0.02 -13.15
CA SER A 113 7.89 0.00 -13.04
C SER A 113 8.47 1.36 -12.60
N ASP A 114 7.85 2.49 -12.94
CA ASP A 114 8.31 3.80 -12.46
C ASP A 114 7.99 4.01 -10.98
N LEU A 115 6.78 3.67 -10.53
CA LEU A 115 6.46 3.68 -9.09
C LEU A 115 7.37 2.74 -8.31
N ASN A 116 7.66 1.55 -8.84
CA ASN A 116 8.58 0.61 -8.19
C ASN A 116 9.99 1.19 -8.06
N ARG A 117 10.53 1.80 -9.14
CA ARG A 117 11.82 2.50 -9.12
C ARG A 117 11.84 3.58 -8.03
N ARG A 118 10.79 4.39 -7.94
CA ARG A 118 10.69 5.48 -6.96
C ARG A 118 10.64 4.97 -5.53
N LEU A 119 9.86 3.92 -5.26
CA LEU A 119 9.84 3.25 -3.96
C LEU A 119 11.23 2.72 -3.58
N GLU A 120 11.92 2.05 -4.52
CA GLU A 120 13.26 1.49 -4.28
C GLU A 120 14.32 2.58 -4.04
N SER A 121 14.20 3.72 -4.72
CA SER A 121 15.10 4.87 -4.57
C SER A 121 14.81 5.73 -3.33
N GLY A 122 13.65 5.54 -2.69
CA GLY A 122 13.19 6.37 -1.57
C GLY A 122 12.59 7.71 -1.99
N GLU A 123 12.29 7.93 -3.28
CA GLU A 123 11.61 9.14 -3.78
C GLU A 123 10.15 9.22 -3.31
N ILE A 124 9.53 8.07 -3.04
CA ILE A 124 8.19 7.96 -2.47
C ILE A 124 8.21 6.94 -1.32
N SER A 125 7.36 7.14 -0.32
CA SER A 125 7.15 6.22 0.79
C SER A 125 5.75 5.65 0.78
N LEU A 126 5.62 4.43 1.30
CA LEU A 126 4.34 3.83 1.66
C LEU A 126 4.16 3.98 3.17
N ASP A 127 3.05 4.58 3.58
CA ASP A 127 2.76 4.90 4.98
C ASP A 127 1.38 4.38 5.40
N THR A 128 1.30 3.81 6.60
CA THR A 128 0.07 3.27 7.22
C THR A 128 -0.57 4.24 8.24
N ASP A 129 0.08 5.36 8.55
CA ASP A 129 -0.25 6.20 9.72
C ASP A 129 -1.22 7.37 9.43
N ARG A 130 -1.37 7.80 8.18
CA ARG A 130 -2.14 9.00 7.82
C ARG A 130 -3.58 8.71 7.38
N VAL A 131 -3.82 7.51 6.86
CA VAL A 131 -5.09 6.97 6.33
C VAL A 131 -5.08 5.45 6.58
N TYR A 132 -5.78 4.64 5.77
CA TYR A 132 -5.59 3.18 5.82
C TYR A 132 -4.20 2.78 5.29
N ALA A 133 -3.87 3.19 4.07
CA ALA A 133 -2.52 3.15 3.52
C ALA A 133 -2.34 4.24 2.46
N SER A 134 -1.14 4.78 2.32
CA SER A 134 -0.88 5.94 1.44
C SER A 134 0.49 5.92 0.81
N ILE A 135 0.62 6.59 -0.34
CA ILE A 135 1.91 6.92 -0.93
C ILE A 135 2.14 8.42 -0.78
N SER A 136 3.28 8.78 -0.19
CA SER A 136 3.73 10.16 -0.05
C SER A 136 4.99 10.40 -0.88
N TYR A 137 5.14 11.61 -1.42
CA TYR A 137 6.38 12.05 -2.04
C TYR A 137 7.41 12.42 -0.97
N ILE A 138 8.64 11.91 -1.08
CA ILE A 138 9.70 12.10 -0.09
C ILE A 138 10.86 12.93 -0.62
N GLY A 139 10.82 13.31 -1.90
CA GLY A 139 11.88 14.09 -2.52
C GLY A 139 12.93 13.21 -3.18
N ASN A 140 13.58 13.77 -4.19
CA ASN A 140 14.73 13.17 -4.83
C ASN A 140 16.03 13.62 -4.13
N ASN A 141 17.01 12.71 -4.08
CA ASN A 141 18.28 12.95 -3.40
C ASN A 141 19.15 14.05 -4.04
N ASP A 142 18.74 14.53 -5.22
CA ASP A 142 19.47 15.51 -6.02
C ASP A 142 19.05 16.96 -5.72
N GLY A 143 18.06 17.17 -4.83
CA GLY A 143 17.60 18.49 -4.38
C GLY A 143 16.71 19.24 -5.38
N ASN A 144 16.30 18.58 -6.47
CA ASN A 144 15.39 19.11 -7.49
C ASN A 144 13.98 18.56 -7.28
N GLU A 145 13.35 18.94 -6.18
CA GLU A 145 12.03 18.45 -5.79
C GLU A 145 10.96 18.86 -6.82
N ILE A 146 10.25 17.87 -7.39
CA ILE A 146 9.12 18.11 -8.30
C ILE A 146 7.81 18.37 -7.55
N LEU A 147 7.76 17.97 -6.27
CA LEU A 147 6.66 18.17 -5.34
C LEU A 147 7.22 18.54 -3.96
N PRO A 148 6.48 19.27 -3.13
CA PRO A 148 6.80 19.40 -1.72
C PRO A 148 6.97 18.05 -1.02
N VAL A 149 8.04 17.88 -0.25
CA VAL A 149 8.25 16.69 0.57
C VAL A 149 7.11 16.51 1.57
N GLY A 150 6.55 15.31 1.59
CA GLY A 150 5.43 14.90 2.43
C GLY A 150 4.07 15.01 1.76
N ASP A 151 4.00 15.47 0.51
CA ASP A 151 2.75 15.53 -0.25
C ASP A 151 2.17 14.14 -0.49
N LEU A 152 0.87 14.01 -0.22
CA LEU A 152 0.10 12.80 -0.42
C LEU A 152 -0.28 12.69 -1.91
N ILE A 153 0.14 11.61 -2.56
CA ILE A 153 -0.12 11.40 -4.00
C ILE A 153 -1.09 10.24 -4.27
N PHE A 154 -1.26 9.35 -3.30
CA PHE A 154 -2.23 8.26 -3.32
C PHE A 154 -2.66 7.89 -1.90
N SER A 155 -3.95 7.55 -1.71
CA SER A 155 -4.48 7.02 -0.45
C SER A 155 -5.55 5.96 -0.68
N ILE A 156 -5.58 4.98 0.21
CA ILE A 156 -6.73 4.13 0.50
C ILE A 156 -7.41 4.72 1.73
N GLU A 157 -8.67 5.10 1.57
CA GLU A 157 -9.46 5.75 2.60
C GLU A 157 -10.68 4.91 2.96
N PRO A 158 -11.04 4.78 4.25
CA PRO A 158 -12.28 4.12 4.61
C PRO A 158 -13.46 4.95 4.14
N LYS A 159 -14.56 4.28 3.78
CA LYS A 159 -15.84 4.94 3.52
C LYS A 159 -16.30 5.72 4.74
N GLU A 160 -16.54 7.03 4.59
CA GLU A 160 -17.29 7.80 5.59
C GLU A 160 -18.79 7.46 5.53
N ALA A 161 -19.47 7.50 6.68
CA ALA A 161 -20.88 7.09 6.81
C ALA A 161 -21.86 7.85 5.88
N CYS A 162 -21.48 9.02 5.37
CA CYS A 162 -22.27 9.87 4.48
C CYS A 162 -21.89 9.74 3.00
N GLN A 163 -20.91 8.91 2.63
CA GLN A 163 -20.44 8.74 1.26
C GLN A 163 -20.90 7.39 0.68
N ALA A 164 -21.25 7.37 -0.61
CA ALA A 164 -21.37 6.12 -1.34
C ALA A 164 -19.96 5.58 -1.58
N SER A 165 -19.73 4.30 -1.29
CA SER A 165 -18.48 3.64 -1.67
C SER A 165 -18.51 3.41 -3.17
N LEU A 166 -17.42 3.73 -3.87
CA LEU A 166 -17.25 3.28 -5.25
C LEU A 166 -17.00 1.76 -5.31
N ASN A 167 -16.50 1.19 -4.21
CA ASN A 167 -15.99 -0.17 -4.17
C ASN A 167 -16.79 -1.04 -3.20
N SER A 168 -16.85 -2.33 -3.49
CA SER A 168 -17.55 -3.33 -2.66
C SER A 168 -16.85 -3.61 -1.33
N ASP A 169 -15.57 -3.22 -1.20
CA ASP A 169 -14.73 -3.39 -0.02
C ASP A 169 -14.97 -2.34 1.08
N GLY A 170 -15.70 -1.27 0.76
CA GLY A 170 -15.93 -0.16 1.67
C GLY A 170 -14.75 0.82 1.77
N PHE A 171 -13.83 0.80 0.80
CA PHE A 171 -12.72 1.73 0.67
C PHE A 171 -12.85 2.60 -0.58
N ASN A 172 -12.20 3.74 -0.52
CA ASN A 172 -12.04 4.67 -1.62
C ASN A 172 -10.57 4.75 -1.99
N TYR A 173 -10.27 4.62 -3.29
CA TYR A 173 -8.93 4.84 -3.82
C TYR A 173 -8.85 6.29 -4.30
N VAL A 174 -8.01 7.10 -3.66
CA VAL A 174 -7.85 8.51 -4.01
C VAL A 174 -6.46 8.70 -4.57
N ALA A 175 -6.35 9.33 -5.73
CA ALA A 175 -5.07 9.68 -6.32
C ALA A 175 -5.09 11.11 -6.84
N THR A 176 -3.94 11.76 -6.79
CA THR A 176 -3.80 13.08 -7.41
C THR A 176 -3.83 12.91 -8.93
N SER A 177 -4.83 13.54 -9.54
CA SER A 177 -5.04 13.44 -10.99
C SER A 177 -4.02 14.25 -11.77
N SER A 178 -3.43 13.63 -12.78
CA SER A 178 -2.51 14.29 -13.73
C SER A 178 -3.16 15.36 -14.61
N THR A 179 -4.48 15.53 -14.54
CA THR A 179 -5.22 16.48 -15.37
C THR A 179 -5.77 17.67 -14.58
N THR A 180 -6.12 17.47 -13.32
CA THR A 180 -6.75 18.50 -12.48
C THR A 180 -5.86 18.95 -11.33
N ASN A 181 -4.78 18.20 -11.00
CA ASN A 181 -3.96 18.40 -9.80
C ASN A 181 -4.77 18.39 -8.50
N GLU A 182 -5.92 17.71 -8.52
CA GLU A 182 -6.81 17.50 -7.38
C GLU A 182 -6.91 16.00 -7.07
N GLY A 183 -7.29 15.66 -5.83
CA GLY A 183 -7.59 14.28 -5.45
C GLY A 183 -8.87 13.79 -6.14
N VAL A 184 -8.77 12.68 -6.87
CA VAL A 184 -9.87 12.05 -7.60
C VAL A 184 -10.07 10.63 -7.07
N TYR A 185 -11.34 10.23 -6.98
CA TYR A 185 -11.73 8.89 -6.55
C TYR A 185 -11.72 7.89 -7.72
N TYR A 186 -11.21 6.70 -7.46
CA TYR A 186 -11.08 5.61 -8.43
C TYR A 186 -11.81 4.34 -7.96
N GLU A 187 -12.32 3.57 -8.92
CA GLU A 187 -13.06 2.31 -8.70
C GLU A 187 -12.12 1.11 -8.46
N SER A 188 -10.81 1.28 -8.67
CA SER A 188 -9.84 0.24 -8.37
C SER A 188 -8.52 0.80 -7.89
N LEU A 189 -7.82 0.01 -7.06
CA LEU A 189 -6.45 0.29 -6.64
C LEU A 189 -5.55 0.51 -7.86
N LYS A 190 -5.72 -0.34 -8.89
CA LYS A 190 -4.94 -0.27 -10.11
C LYS A 190 -5.11 1.11 -10.76
N ASP A 191 -6.32 1.54 -11.06
CA ASP A 191 -6.57 2.81 -11.75
C ASP A 191 -6.03 4.02 -10.97
N GLY A 192 -6.17 4.02 -9.65
CA GLY A 192 -5.61 5.07 -8.81
C GLY A 192 -4.07 5.11 -8.86
N LEU A 193 -3.40 3.95 -8.86
CA LEU A 193 -1.96 3.86 -9.06
C LEU A 193 -1.54 4.27 -10.49
N GLU A 194 -2.35 3.96 -11.52
CA GLU A 194 -2.07 4.39 -12.89
C GLU A 194 -2.11 5.92 -13.01
N SER A 195 -3.08 6.54 -12.34
CA SER A 195 -3.17 8.00 -12.25
C SER A 195 -1.98 8.61 -11.51
N THR A 196 -1.61 8.02 -10.36
CA THR A 196 -0.44 8.46 -9.56
C THR A 196 0.85 8.43 -10.37
N GLN A 197 1.10 7.33 -11.08
CA GLN A 197 2.27 7.21 -11.95
C GLN A 197 2.25 8.25 -13.09
N SER A 198 1.08 8.46 -13.69
CA SER A 198 0.92 9.43 -14.78
C SER A 198 1.16 10.85 -14.29
N TYR A 199 0.68 11.19 -13.08
CA TYR A 199 0.89 12.49 -12.46
C TYR A 199 2.37 12.78 -12.23
N LEU A 200 3.11 11.85 -11.62
CA LEU A 200 4.54 12.01 -11.39
C LEU A 200 5.34 12.18 -12.68
N ARG A 201 5.00 11.43 -13.74
CA ARG A 201 5.64 11.57 -15.06
C ARG A 201 5.36 12.91 -15.72
N THR A 202 4.15 13.43 -15.61
CA THR A 202 3.81 14.75 -16.14
C THR A 202 4.65 15.84 -15.47
N LEU A 203 4.79 15.79 -14.15
CA LEU A 203 5.59 16.75 -13.40
C LEU A 203 7.07 16.70 -13.78
N GLU A 204 7.64 15.51 -13.97
CA GLU A 204 9.02 15.38 -14.44
C GLU A 204 9.20 15.97 -15.84
N TYR A 205 8.28 15.69 -16.76
CA TYR A 205 8.34 16.25 -18.11
C TYR A 205 8.28 17.79 -18.09
N GLU A 206 7.43 18.37 -17.25
CA GLU A 206 7.34 19.83 -17.09
C GLU A 206 8.60 20.43 -16.44
N ALA A 207 9.20 19.73 -15.48
CA ALA A 207 10.47 20.13 -14.86
C ALA A 207 11.65 20.06 -15.85
N GLU A 208 11.72 19.02 -16.69
CA GLU A 208 12.75 18.91 -17.73
C GLU A 208 12.58 19.99 -18.81
N ALA A 209 11.35 20.23 -19.27
CA ALA A 209 11.06 21.25 -20.28
C ALA A 209 11.41 22.68 -19.82
N THR A 210 11.33 22.97 -18.52
CA THR A 210 11.73 24.27 -17.96
C THR A 210 13.25 24.43 -17.85
N LEU A 211 14.00 23.34 -17.65
CA LEU A 211 15.47 23.36 -17.63
C LEU A 211 16.08 23.57 -19.03
N GLU A 212 15.44 23.08 -20.10
CA GLU A 212 15.93 23.27 -21.48
C GLU A 212 15.80 24.71 -22.00
N ILE A 213 14.96 25.55 -21.39
CA ILE A 213 14.73 26.94 -21.82
C ILE A 213 15.82 27.90 -21.29
N ASP A 214 16.58 27.49 -20.27
CA ASP A 214 17.63 28.29 -19.62
C ASP A 214 19.03 28.13 -20.26
N GLU A 215 19.11 27.65 -21.52
CA GLU A 215 20.38 27.74 -22.28
C GLU A 215 20.73 29.23 -22.52
N PRO A 216 21.95 29.69 -22.12
CA PRO A 216 22.30 31.09 -22.21
C PRO A 216 22.31 31.55 -23.66
N GLU A 217 21.61 32.66 -23.95
CA GLU A 217 21.66 33.38 -25.22
C GLU A 217 23.11 33.38 -25.74
N GLN A 218 23.31 32.77 -26.92
CA GLN A 218 24.56 32.91 -27.64
C GLN A 218 24.85 34.40 -27.74
N LYS A 219 25.83 34.88 -26.94
CA LYS A 219 26.37 36.23 -27.07
C LYS A 219 26.79 36.38 -28.53
N SER A 220 25.95 37.07 -29.29
CA SER A 220 26.21 37.43 -30.67
C SER A 220 27.62 37.98 -30.73
N ARG A 221 28.47 37.31 -31.51
CA ARG A 221 29.86 37.68 -31.72
C ARG A 221 29.92 39.16 -32.04
N SER A 222 30.39 39.95 -31.07
CA SER A 222 30.81 41.32 -31.32
C SER A 222 31.87 41.26 -32.41
N SER A 223 31.53 41.78 -33.59
CA SER A 223 32.47 41.96 -34.69
C SER A 223 33.50 42.99 -34.27
N TYR A 224 34.61 42.52 -33.70
CA TYR A 224 35.81 43.33 -33.56
C TYR A 224 36.49 43.49 -34.93
N ARG A 225 36.42 44.74 -35.42
CA ARG A 225 37.42 45.53 -36.17
C ARG A 225 38.23 44.87 -37.30
N ALA A 226 38.25 45.54 -38.46
CA ALA A 226 39.31 46.51 -38.80
C ALA A 226 38.83 47.47 -39.90
#